data_AF-A0A507BY61-F1
#
_entry.id   AF-A0A507BY61-F1
#
_cell.length_a   1.000
_cell.length_b   1.000
_cell.length_c   1.000
_cell.angle_alpha   90.00
_cell.angle_beta   90.00
_cell.angle_gamma   90.00
#
_symmetry.space_group_name_H-M   'P 1'
#
loop_
_entity.id
_entity.type
_entity.pdbx_description
1 polymer ?
#
loop_
_entity_poly.entity_id
_entity_poly.type
_entity_poly.pdbx_seq_one_letter_code
_entity_poly.pdbx_strand_id
1 'polypeptide(L)'
;MESMEQTFNGQVNFGRKATVQVARNGDLIYRTYLELDFPAVSKNSTTTQGGTPSVRWVDEPGHVILDDFYLDIGGTTIDKHYGVWLSIWNELTQTAEKEATYDIMIGHTTANTTPAQSLNAFTAYVPLIFWFEFCEPKKPFVPRFCGNTGLAQSNESGMQVKSKWIGSSAAKLLSL
;
A
#
# COMPACT_ATOMS: atom_id res chain seq x y z
N MET A 1 5.93 11.77 -18.24
CA MET A 1 5.44 11.10 -17.03
C MET A 1 6.41 9.96 -16.77
N GLU A 2 7.16 10.08 -15.69
CA GLU A 2 8.24 9.16 -15.31
C GLU A 2 7.98 8.68 -13.89
N SER A 3 8.27 7.42 -13.59
CA SER A 3 8.20 6.94 -12.20
C SER A 3 9.47 7.32 -11.47
N MET A 4 9.30 7.73 -10.22
CA MET A 4 10.41 7.98 -9.31
C MET A 4 10.19 7.20 -8.02
N GLU A 5 11.20 6.37 -7.68
CA GLU A 5 11.24 5.68 -6.40
C GLU A 5 11.61 6.68 -5.29
N GLN A 6 10.86 6.63 -4.18
CA GLN A 6 11.18 7.34 -2.95
C GLN A 6 11.54 6.34 -1.85
N THR A 7 12.70 6.56 -1.24
CA THR A 7 13.19 5.73 -0.14
C THR A 7 12.60 6.20 1.19
N PHE A 8 12.12 5.27 2.00
CA PHE A 8 11.70 5.58 3.35
C PHE A 8 12.88 5.98 4.24
N ASN A 9 12.68 7.03 5.03
CA ASN A 9 13.62 7.45 6.05
C ASN A 9 13.42 6.61 7.32
N GLY A 10 14.52 6.06 7.83
CA GLY A 10 14.54 5.24 9.03
C GLY A 10 14.39 3.73 8.76
N GLN A 11 14.34 2.95 9.83
CA GLN A 11 14.14 1.51 9.72
C GLN A 11 12.66 1.20 9.50
N VAL A 12 12.32 0.77 8.28
CA VAL A 12 11.03 0.19 7.95
C VAL A 12 10.93 -1.16 8.64
N ASN A 13 10.01 -1.26 9.60
CA ASN A 13 9.75 -2.48 10.34
C ASN A 13 8.32 -2.46 10.85
N PHE A 14 7.79 -3.63 11.23
CA PHE A 14 6.40 -3.81 11.67
C PHE A 14 6.10 -3.02 12.93
N GLY A 15 4.85 -2.53 13.02
CA GLY A 15 4.38 -1.73 14.15
C GLY A 15 4.98 -0.34 14.23
N ARG A 16 5.82 0.04 13.25
CA ARG A 16 6.46 1.37 13.19
C ARG A 16 5.86 2.21 12.08
N LYS A 17 6.02 3.52 12.25
CA LYS A 17 5.73 4.50 11.20
C LYS A 17 6.97 4.64 10.33
N ALA A 18 6.80 4.41 9.03
CA ALA A 18 7.78 4.69 8.01
C ALA A 18 7.44 6.04 7.35
N THR A 19 8.44 6.89 7.18
CA THR A 19 8.25 8.26 6.68
C THR A 19 8.98 8.39 5.36
N VAL A 20 8.37 9.01 4.36
CA VAL A 20 9.02 9.28 3.07
C VAL A 20 8.76 10.71 2.66
N GLN A 21 9.84 11.39 2.27
CA GLN A 21 9.80 12.75 1.77
C GLN A 21 9.73 12.67 0.25
N VAL A 22 8.68 13.22 -0.34
CA VAL A 22 8.52 13.17 -1.79
C VAL A 22 9.46 14.17 -2.45
N ALA A 23 10.37 13.68 -3.29
CA ALA A 23 11.34 14.52 -3.98
C ALA A 23 10.68 15.51 -4.97
N ARG A 24 11.27 16.69 -5.09
CA ARG A 24 10.74 17.84 -5.85
C ARG A 24 11.13 17.84 -7.33
N ASN A 25 11.43 16.68 -7.89
CA ASN A 25 11.97 16.59 -9.25
C ASN A 25 10.88 16.64 -10.33
N GLY A 26 9.60 16.57 -9.94
CA GLY A 26 8.44 16.64 -10.85
C GLY A 26 7.61 17.92 -10.66
N ASP A 27 6.87 18.28 -11.70
CA ASP A 27 5.87 19.37 -11.68
C ASP A 27 4.60 18.94 -10.92
N LEU A 28 4.07 17.77 -11.29
CA LEU A 28 2.88 17.16 -10.71
C LEU A 28 3.18 15.72 -10.29
N ILE A 29 2.55 15.28 -9.20
CA ILE A 29 2.58 13.90 -8.73
C ILE A 29 1.26 13.24 -9.14
N TYR A 30 1.33 12.02 -9.68
CA TYR A 30 0.16 11.29 -10.12
C TYR A 30 0.30 9.79 -9.88
N ARG A 31 -0.67 9.18 -9.20
CA ARG A 31 -0.66 7.75 -8.82
C ARG A 31 0.52 7.36 -7.95
N THR A 32 0.21 7.02 -6.72
CA THR A 32 1.20 6.58 -5.75
C THR A 32 0.99 5.11 -5.43
N TYR A 33 2.06 4.32 -5.52
CA TYR A 33 2.07 2.91 -5.17
C TYR A 33 3.02 2.66 -4.01
N LEU A 34 2.58 1.84 -3.08
CA LEU A 34 3.42 1.28 -2.04
C LEU A 34 3.90 -0.10 -2.49
N GLU A 35 5.21 -0.23 -2.67
CA GLU A 35 5.88 -1.50 -2.88
C GLU A 35 6.20 -2.12 -1.52
N LEU A 36 5.74 -3.35 -1.33
CA LEU A 36 5.93 -4.13 -0.12
C LEU A 36 6.57 -5.46 -0.48
N ASP A 37 7.75 -5.72 0.05
CA ASP A 37 8.28 -7.07 0.02
C ASP A 37 7.64 -7.91 1.11
N PHE A 38 7.43 -9.19 0.88
CA PHE A 38 7.00 -10.17 1.87
C PHE A 38 8.07 -11.26 1.95
N PRO A 39 8.57 -11.61 3.15
CA PRO A 39 9.59 -12.63 3.28
C PRO A 39 9.00 -14.02 3.03
N ALA A 40 9.87 -14.96 2.66
CA ALA A 40 9.52 -16.37 2.68
C ALA A 40 9.26 -16.83 4.12
N VAL A 41 8.14 -17.53 4.34
CA VAL A 41 7.77 -18.04 5.66
C VAL A 41 7.74 -19.55 5.60
N SER A 42 8.51 -20.20 6.47
CA SER A 42 8.51 -21.66 6.63
C SER A 42 8.16 -22.03 8.05
N LYS A 43 7.45 -23.14 8.21
CA LYS A 43 7.11 -23.66 9.52
C LYS A 43 8.35 -24.29 10.18
N ASN A 44 8.62 -23.91 11.43
CA ASN A 44 9.60 -24.60 12.24
C ASN A 44 8.96 -25.87 12.86
N SER A 45 9.57 -27.03 12.62
CA SER A 45 9.08 -28.37 12.94
C SER A 45 9.08 -28.69 14.44
N THR A 46 8.21 -28.04 15.24
CA THR A 46 8.07 -28.36 16.67
C THR A 46 6.63 -28.18 17.17
N THR A 47 5.70 -29.02 16.72
CA THR A 47 4.39 -29.16 17.40
C THR A 47 4.05 -30.64 17.57
N THR A 48 4.08 -31.10 18.82
CA THR A 48 3.81 -32.47 19.29
C THR A 48 2.30 -32.80 19.39
N GLN A 49 1.45 -32.12 18.60
CA GLN A 49 0.01 -32.38 18.57
C GLN A 49 -0.45 -32.60 17.13
N GLY A 50 -0.58 -33.88 16.75
CA GLY A 50 -1.64 -34.46 15.91
C GLY A 50 -2.03 -33.89 14.54
N GLY A 51 -1.45 -32.78 14.07
CA GLY A 51 -1.77 -32.17 12.78
C GLY A 51 -0.52 -31.65 12.09
N THR A 52 -0.54 -31.63 10.75
CA THR A 52 0.50 -30.99 9.94
C THR A 52 0.27 -29.48 10.01
N PRO A 53 1.06 -28.72 10.78
CA PRO A 53 0.82 -27.29 10.92
C PRO A 53 1.18 -26.60 9.61
N SER A 54 0.37 -25.64 9.25
CA SER A 54 0.42 -24.90 7.99
C SER A 54 0.54 -23.41 8.26
N VAL A 55 1.18 -22.71 7.35
CA VAL A 55 1.27 -21.25 7.32
C VAL A 55 0.47 -20.75 6.13
N ARG A 56 -0.21 -19.62 6.32
CA ARG A 56 -0.85 -18.84 5.26
C ARG A 56 -0.73 -17.35 5.58
N TRP A 57 -0.79 -16.52 4.54
CA TRP A 57 -1.06 -15.10 4.72
C TRP A 57 -2.56 -14.88 4.96
N VAL A 58 -2.90 -13.75 5.57
CA VAL A 58 -4.29 -13.30 5.69
C VAL A 58 -4.78 -12.87 4.30
N ASP A 59 -6.09 -12.96 4.07
CA ASP A 59 -6.71 -12.45 2.85
C ASP A 59 -6.39 -10.95 2.68
N GLU A 60 -6.13 -10.54 1.43
CA GLU A 60 -5.66 -9.19 1.09
C GLU A 60 -4.43 -8.71 1.91
N PRO A 61 -3.28 -9.42 1.84
CA PRO A 61 -2.13 -9.11 2.69
C PRO A 61 -1.59 -7.70 2.49
N GLY A 62 -1.67 -7.14 1.28
CA GLY A 62 -1.31 -5.75 0.98
C GLY A 62 -2.18 -4.70 1.68
N HIS A 63 -3.47 -4.97 1.92
CA HIS A 63 -4.33 -4.04 2.66
C HIS A 63 -4.18 -4.20 4.17
N VAL A 64 -4.13 -5.43 4.65
CA VAL A 64 -4.12 -5.76 6.08
C VAL A 64 -2.82 -5.33 6.76
N ILE A 65 -1.71 -5.30 6.03
CA ILE A 65 -0.42 -4.84 6.57
C ILE A 65 -0.43 -3.35 6.92
N LEU A 66 -1.31 -2.56 6.29
CA LEU A 66 -1.46 -1.13 6.50
C LEU A 66 -2.46 -0.84 7.62
N ASP A 67 -2.01 -0.11 8.63
CA ASP A 67 -2.92 0.46 9.64
C ASP A 67 -3.59 1.71 9.08
N ASP A 68 -2.74 2.70 8.83
CA ASP A 68 -3.10 3.99 8.33
C ASP A 68 -1.96 4.56 7.50
N PHE A 69 -2.33 5.29 6.46
CA PHE A 69 -1.42 6.10 5.68
C PHE A 69 -2.00 7.50 5.57
N TYR A 70 -1.11 8.49 5.62
CA TYR A 70 -1.52 9.88 5.58
C TYR A 70 -0.49 10.72 4.83
N LEU A 71 -1.01 11.78 4.24
CA LEU A 71 -0.23 12.78 3.52
C LEU A 71 -0.28 14.08 4.29
N ASP A 72 0.87 14.46 4.83
CA ASP A 72 1.08 15.78 5.43
C ASP A 72 1.63 16.72 4.37
N ILE A 73 1.14 17.96 4.30
CA ILE A 73 1.72 19.05 3.51
C ILE A 73 1.91 20.25 4.45
N GLY A 74 3.13 20.78 4.55
CA GLY A 74 3.43 21.93 5.42
C GLY A 74 3.09 21.69 6.89
N GLY A 75 3.30 20.46 7.38
CA GLY A 75 3.05 20.08 8.78
C GLY A 75 1.57 19.86 9.15
N THR A 76 0.66 19.91 8.18
CA THR A 76 -0.77 19.60 8.39
C THR A 76 -1.15 18.34 7.62
N THR A 77 -1.86 17.42 8.26
CA THR A 77 -2.41 16.24 7.60
C THR A 77 -3.59 16.65 6.71
N ILE A 78 -3.42 16.50 5.40
CA ILE A 78 -4.44 16.85 4.41
C ILE A 78 -5.39 15.68 4.20
N ASP A 79 -4.83 14.47 4.12
CA ASP A 79 -5.59 13.25 3.81
C ASP A 79 -5.06 12.07 4.62
N LYS A 80 -5.99 11.21 5.03
CA LYS A 80 -5.70 10.04 5.87
C LYS A 80 -6.69 8.93 5.57
N HIS A 81 -6.16 7.76 5.29
CA HIS A 81 -6.92 6.55 5.04
C HIS A 81 -6.41 5.38 5.87
N TYR A 82 -7.24 4.35 5.96
CA TYR A 82 -6.97 3.12 6.72
C TYR A 82 -6.87 1.94 5.76
N GLY A 83 -6.11 0.90 6.11
CA GLY A 83 -6.01 -0.31 5.28
C GLY A 83 -7.37 -0.97 5.04
N VAL A 84 -8.24 -1.01 6.05
CA VAL A 84 -9.62 -1.52 5.93
C VAL A 84 -10.46 -0.70 4.94
N TRP A 85 -10.21 0.60 4.85
CA TRP A 85 -10.92 1.45 3.89
C TRP A 85 -10.54 1.11 2.44
N LEU A 86 -9.29 0.74 2.17
CA LEU A 86 -8.87 0.28 0.84
C LEU A 86 -9.60 -1.00 0.42
N SER A 87 -9.77 -1.94 1.35
CA SER A 87 -10.55 -3.17 1.12
C SER A 87 -11.99 -2.86 0.73
N ILE A 88 -12.69 -2.05 1.52
CA ILE A 88 -14.07 -1.61 1.23
C ILE A 88 -14.13 -0.85 -0.10
N TRP A 89 -13.17 0.02 -0.37
CA TRP A 89 -13.13 0.79 -1.61
C TRP A 89 -12.93 -0.11 -2.84
N ASN A 90 -12.09 -1.13 -2.73
CA ASN A 90 -11.90 -2.14 -3.77
C ASN A 90 -13.24 -2.85 -4.05
N GLU A 91 -13.92 -3.35 -3.02
CA GLU A 91 -15.23 -4.02 -3.19
C GLU A 91 -16.28 -3.15 -3.89
N LEU A 92 -16.30 -1.84 -3.63
CA LEU A 92 -17.31 -0.93 -4.18
C LEU A 92 -16.98 -0.41 -5.58
N THR A 93 -15.71 -0.26 -5.92
CA THR A 93 -15.29 0.45 -7.16
C THR A 93 -14.68 -0.47 -8.20
N GLN A 94 -14.33 -1.69 -7.83
CA GLN A 94 -13.67 -2.62 -8.74
C GLN A 94 -14.66 -3.19 -9.75
N THR A 95 -14.22 -3.20 -11.01
CA THR A 95 -14.91 -3.91 -12.10
C THR A 95 -14.40 -5.35 -12.17
N ALA A 96 -15.27 -6.32 -12.42
CA ALA A 96 -14.91 -7.75 -12.51
C ALA A 96 -13.72 -8.06 -13.44
N GLU A 97 -13.54 -7.26 -14.49
CA GLU A 97 -12.41 -7.40 -15.43
C GLU A 97 -11.04 -7.10 -14.83
N LYS A 98 -11.00 -6.26 -13.78
CA LYS A 98 -9.75 -5.79 -13.15
C LYS A 98 -9.44 -6.49 -11.83
N GLU A 99 -10.44 -7.15 -11.25
CA GLU A 99 -10.36 -7.86 -9.97
C GLU A 99 -9.19 -8.84 -9.94
N ALA A 100 -9.11 -9.75 -10.91
CA ALA A 100 -8.04 -10.76 -10.94
C ALA A 100 -6.62 -10.16 -11.01
N THR A 101 -6.44 -9.06 -11.74
CA THR A 101 -5.12 -8.40 -11.81
C THR A 101 -4.81 -7.66 -10.52
N TYR A 102 -5.82 -7.07 -9.90
CA TYR A 102 -5.68 -6.37 -8.62
C TYR A 102 -5.33 -7.32 -7.48
N ASP A 103 -6.00 -8.47 -7.40
CA ASP A 103 -5.69 -9.53 -6.43
C ASP A 103 -4.24 -10.00 -6.54
N ILE A 104 -3.71 -10.11 -7.77
CA ILE A 104 -2.29 -10.41 -7.99
C ILE A 104 -1.40 -9.29 -7.46
N MET A 105 -1.73 -8.02 -7.71
CA MET A 105 -0.94 -6.87 -7.24
C MET A 105 -0.87 -6.80 -5.71
N ILE A 106 -1.98 -7.04 -5.01
CA ILE A 106 -2.02 -6.96 -3.53
C ILE A 106 -1.57 -8.26 -2.84
N GLY A 107 -1.26 -9.32 -3.61
CA GLY A 107 -0.84 -10.62 -3.10
C GLY A 107 -1.98 -11.53 -2.63
N HIS A 108 -3.23 -11.23 -2.98
CA HIS A 108 -4.43 -12.04 -2.71
C HIS A 108 -4.57 -13.18 -3.72
N THR A 109 -3.59 -14.09 -3.73
CA THR A 109 -3.59 -15.26 -4.61
C THR A 109 -3.74 -16.54 -3.81
N THR A 110 -4.27 -17.59 -4.46
CA THR A 110 -4.42 -18.91 -3.83
C THR A 110 -3.08 -19.47 -3.34
N ALA A 111 -1.97 -19.12 -3.97
CA ALA A 111 -0.62 -19.52 -3.52
C ALA A 111 -0.24 -18.94 -2.15
N ASN A 112 -0.81 -17.78 -1.78
CA ASN A 112 -0.48 -17.06 -0.55
C ASN A 112 -1.52 -17.27 0.56
N THR A 113 -2.80 -17.40 0.21
CA THR A 113 -3.92 -17.52 1.18
C THR A 113 -4.29 -18.95 1.52
N THR A 114 -3.88 -19.93 0.72
CA THR A 114 -4.10 -21.35 1.05
C THR A 114 -3.06 -21.84 2.07
N PRO A 115 -3.45 -22.68 3.04
CA PRO A 115 -2.51 -23.22 4.03
C PRO A 115 -1.46 -24.12 3.37
N ALA A 116 -0.19 -23.75 3.51
CA ALA A 116 0.96 -24.49 2.96
C ALA A 116 2.03 -24.76 4.04
N GLN A 117 3.01 -25.63 3.74
CA GLN A 117 4.15 -25.89 4.65
C GLN A 117 5.22 -24.79 4.59
N SER A 118 5.34 -24.14 3.44
CA SER A 118 6.26 -23.06 3.17
C SER A 118 5.65 -22.13 2.13
N LEU A 119 5.85 -20.83 2.32
CA LEU A 119 5.45 -19.77 1.39
C LEU A 119 6.70 -19.09 0.87
N ASN A 120 6.72 -18.81 -0.42
CA ASN A 120 7.82 -18.10 -1.05
C ASN A 120 7.71 -16.59 -0.76
N ALA A 121 8.86 -15.90 -0.86
CA ALA A 121 8.87 -14.45 -0.85
C ALA A 121 8.14 -13.91 -2.09
N PHE A 122 7.42 -12.81 -1.93
CA PHE A 122 6.75 -12.11 -3.03
C PHE A 122 6.74 -10.60 -2.77
N THR A 123 6.54 -9.82 -3.83
CA THR A 123 6.40 -8.36 -3.73
C THR A 123 4.97 -7.98 -4.10
N ALA A 124 4.35 -7.11 -3.30
CA ALA A 124 3.03 -6.57 -3.54
C ALA A 124 3.10 -5.07 -3.85
N TYR A 125 2.16 -4.60 -4.68
CA TYR A 125 1.98 -3.21 -5.03
C TYR A 125 0.59 -2.75 -4.61
N VAL A 126 0.55 -1.87 -3.60
CA VAL A 126 -0.70 -1.35 -3.06
C VAL A 126 -0.91 0.08 -3.56
N PRO A 127 -1.96 0.35 -4.35
CA PRO A 127 -2.26 1.71 -4.77
C PRO A 127 -2.74 2.54 -3.57
N LEU A 128 -2.10 3.68 -3.34
CA LEU A 128 -2.48 4.64 -2.31
C LEU A 128 -3.36 5.71 -2.95
N ILE A 129 -4.64 5.68 -2.59
CA ILE A 129 -5.62 6.59 -3.16
C ILE A 129 -5.60 7.88 -2.36
N PHE A 130 -5.33 9.02 -3.03
CA PHE A 130 -5.36 10.35 -2.43
C PHE A 130 -6.25 11.30 -3.22
N TRP A 131 -6.66 12.41 -2.61
CA TRP A 131 -7.54 13.40 -3.27
C TRP A 131 -7.04 13.87 -4.65
N PHE A 132 -5.73 14.03 -4.84
CA PHE A 132 -5.17 14.56 -6.09
C PHE A 132 -5.19 13.54 -7.24
N GLU A 133 -5.36 12.24 -6.95
CA GLU A 133 -5.51 11.21 -8.00
C GLU A 133 -6.86 11.30 -8.72
N PHE A 134 -7.86 11.91 -8.07
CA PHE A 134 -9.19 12.11 -8.64
C PHE A 134 -9.32 13.37 -9.50
N CYS A 135 -8.31 14.26 -9.53
CA CYS A 135 -8.33 15.47 -10.36
C CYS A 135 -7.99 15.16 -11.85
N GLU A 136 -8.50 14.04 -12.37
CA GLU A 136 -8.38 13.69 -13.78
C GLU A 136 -9.54 14.34 -14.58
N PRO A 137 -9.31 14.94 -15.76
CA PRO A 137 -10.35 15.57 -16.56
C PRO A 137 -11.41 14.59 -17.15
N LYS A 138 -11.34 13.30 -16.84
CA LYS A 138 -12.14 12.24 -17.50
C LYS A 138 -13.25 11.60 -16.67
N LYS A 139 -13.50 12.04 -15.43
CA LYS A 139 -14.60 11.48 -14.61
C LYS A 139 -15.72 12.51 -14.39
N PRO A 140 -16.91 12.36 -15.02
CA PRO A 140 -17.97 13.37 -14.99
C PRO A 140 -18.76 13.49 -13.67
N PHE A 141 -18.44 12.72 -12.63
CA PHE A 141 -19.28 12.62 -11.42
C PHE A 141 -18.59 12.92 -10.07
N VAL A 142 -17.33 13.39 -10.07
CA VAL A 142 -16.70 13.84 -8.82
C VAL A 142 -16.90 15.35 -8.68
N PRO A 143 -17.61 15.84 -7.63
CA PRO A 143 -17.73 17.27 -7.37
C PRO A 143 -16.34 17.91 -7.33
N ARG A 144 -16.22 19.04 -8.03
CA ARG A 144 -14.99 19.81 -8.22
C ARG A 144 -14.47 20.33 -6.87
N PHE A 145 -13.75 19.49 -6.13
CA PHE A 145 -12.93 19.83 -4.98
C PHE A 145 -11.45 20.04 -5.38
N CYS A 146 -11.14 20.27 -6.67
CA CYS A 146 -9.89 20.97 -7.01
C CYS A 146 -10.13 22.45 -6.67
N GLY A 147 -9.98 22.81 -5.39
CA GLY A 147 -9.88 24.20 -4.95
C GLY A 147 -8.72 24.89 -5.68
N ASN A 148 -8.65 26.22 -5.62
CA ASN A 148 -7.67 27.06 -6.33
C ASN A 148 -6.18 26.71 -6.08
N THR A 149 -5.89 25.76 -5.20
CA THR A 149 -4.62 25.05 -5.13
C THR A 149 -4.77 23.65 -5.72
N GLY A 150 -4.98 23.55 -7.04
CA GLY A 150 -4.85 22.30 -7.81
C GLY A 150 -3.40 21.82 -7.92
N LEU A 151 -2.59 22.18 -6.91
CA LEU A 151 -1.16 22.09 -6.85
C LEU A 151 -0.85 21.50 -5.48
N ALA A 152 -0.73 20.17 -5.39
CA ALA A 152 0.15 19.62 -4.36
C ALA A 152 1.57 19.97 -4.81
N GLN A 153 1.94 21.26 -4.70
CA GLN A 153 3.34 21.64 -4.76
C GLN A 153 4.05 20.89 -3.64
N SER A 154 5.30 20.53 -3.89
CA SER A 154 6.14 19.74 -3.01
C SER A 154 6.66 20.54 -1.80
N ASN A 155 5.85 21.45 -1.27
CA ASN A 155 6.12 22.16 -0.03
C ASN A 155 5.84 21.21 1.14
N GLU A 156 6.89 20.48 1.52
CA GLU A 156 6.96 19.67 2.74
C GLU A 156 5.87 18.58 2.80
N SER A 157 5.69 17.88 1.67
CA SER A 157 4.79 16.74 1.63
C SER A 157 5.45 15.50 2.25
N GLY A 158 5.30 15.35 3.56
CA GLY A 158 5.73 14.16 4.28
C GLY A 158 4.64 13.10 4.17
N MET A 159 4.93 12.00 3.48
CA MET A 159 4.01 10.86 3.47
C MET A 159 4.45 9.82 4.51
N GLN A 160 3.49 9.34 5.27
CA GLN A 160 3.74 8.54 6.45
C GLN A 160 2.88 7.29 6.35
N VAL A 161 3.51 6.13 6.46
CA VAL A 161 2.87 4.82 6.35
C VAL A 161 3.10 4.07 7.66
N LYS A 162 2.04 3.67 8.34
CA LYS A 162 2.13 2.85 9.56
C LYS A 162 1.65 1.43 9.25
N SER A 163 2.44 0.42 9.65
CA SER A 163 2.12 -0.99 9.40
C SER A 163 1.89 -1.79 10.70
N LYS A 164 1.04 -2.82 10.67
CA LYS A 164 0.52 -3.49 11.89
C LYS A 164 1.12 -4.86 12.26
N TRP A 165 1.67 -5.67 11.36
CA TRP A 165 1.92 -7.11 11.67
C TRP A 165 3.22 -7.74 11.14
N ILE A 166 3.94 -8.38 12.08
CA ILE A 166 5.27 -9.07 12.11
C ILE A 166 5.80 -9.72 10.81
N GLY A 167 7.09 -9.44 10.49
CA GLY A 167 8.01 -10.32 9.75
C GLY A 167 8.81 -9.67 8.61
N SER A 168 10.05 -9.22 8.88
CA SER A 168 11.05 -8.55 8.02
C SER A 168 10.67 -8.24 6.55
N SER A 169 10.42 -6.98 6.19
CA SER A 169 10.55 -6.57 4.79
C SER A 169 10.69 -5.07 4.57
N ALA A 170 11.48 -4.75 3.55
CA ALA A 170 11.63 -3.41 3.01
C ALA A 170 10.33 -2.97 2.34
N ALA A 171 9.97 -1.70 2.53
CA ALA A 171 8.94 -1.05 1.74
C ALA A 171 9.62 0.05 0.93
N LYS A 172 9.11 0.33 -0.26
CA LYS A 172 9.52 1.45 -1.11
C LYS A 172 8.28 2.14 -1.64
N LEU A 173 8.38 3.42 -1.93
CA LEU A 173 7.29 4.15 -2.53
C LEU A 173 7.60 4.42 -4.00
N LEU A 174 6.67 4.11 -4.89
CA LEU A 174 6.75 4.44 -6.30
C LEU A 174 5.68 5.49 -6.62
N SER A 175 6.09 6.70 -6.97
CA SER A 175 5.18 7.74 -7.48
C SER A 175 5.43 7.96 -8.97
N LEU A 176 4.37 8.12 -9.76
CA LEU A 176 4.42 8.47 -11.20
C LEU A 176 4.12 9.96 -11.45
#